data_AF-A0A352SQ44-F1
#
_entry.id   AF-A0A352SQ44-F1
#
_cell.length_a   1.000
_cell.length_b   1.000
_cell.length_c   1.000
_cell.angle_alpha   90.00
_cell.angle_beta   90.00
_cell.angle_gamma   90.00
#
_symmetry.space_group_name_H-M   'P 1'
#
loop_
_entity.id
_entity.type
_entity.pdbx_description
1 polymer ?
#
loop_
_entity_poly.entity_id
_entity_poly.type
_entity_poly.pdbx_seq_one_letter_code
_entity_poly.pdbx_strand_id
1 'polypeptide(L)'
;STGIASLKVKHNNVLGYHVDVRSTHADKLMQDDRFIHRQTTAQAVRFTTTALAELERDLSSAADRALARETDIFNRLREIALASAEKLGHAAAALA
;
A
#
# COMPACT_ATOMS: atom_id res chain seq x y z
N SER A 1 -23.06 -15.66 5.31
CA SER A 1 -23.00 -14.40 4.54
C SER A 1 -23.54 -13.29 5.41
N THR A 2 -22.96 -12.08 5.40
CA THR A 2 -23.33 -10.99 6.33
C THR A 2 -24.70 -10.36 6.07
N GLY A 3 -25.35 -10.71 4.96
CA GLY A 3 -26.69 -10.21 4.60
C GLY A 3 -26.74 -8.72 4.22
N ILE A 4 -25.57 -8.08 4.05
CA ILE A 4 -25.46 -6.67 3.68
C ILE A 4 -25.04 -6.57 2.22
N ALA A 5 -25.91 -6.02 1.38
CA ALA A 5 -25.72 -5.94 -0.07
C ALA A 5 -24.62 -4.95 -0.52
N SER A 6 -24.09 -4.12 0.38
CA SER A 6 -23.21 -3.00 0.02
C SER A 6 -21.92 -2.89 0.85
N LEU A 7 -21.35 -4.01 1.28
CA LEU A 7 -19.99 -3.99 1.85
C LEU A 7 -19.00 -3.45 0.82
N LYS A 8 -18.30 -2.35 1.15
CA LYS A 8 -17.22 -1.81 0.32
C LYS A 8 -15.92 -1.87 1.11
N VAL A 9 -14.93 -2.57 0.55
CA VAL A 9 -13.54 -2.50 1.01
C VAL A 9 -12.95 -1.18 0.51
N LYS A 10 -12.32 -0.44 1.41
CA LYS A 10 -11.64 0.83 1.15
C LYS A 10 -10.26 0.83 1.80
N HIS A 11 -9.42 1.75 1.36
CA HIS A 11 -8.08 1.95 1.89
C HIS A 11 -7.85 3.43 2.18
N ASN A 12 -7.16 3.74 3.28
CA ASN A 12 -6.57 5.06 3.53
C ASN A 12 -5.30 4.93 4.40
N ASN A 13 -4.48 5.97 4.44
CA ASN A 13 -3.17 5.94 5.10
C ASN A 13 -3.23 5.86 6.65
N VAL A 14 -4.41 5.98 7.26
CA VAL A 14 -4.57 6.00 8.73
C VAL A 14 -5.11 4.68 9.25
N LEU A 15 -6.11 4.12 8.57
CA LEU A 15 -6.82 2.90 8.96
C LEU A 15 -6.41 1.67 8.16
N GLY A 16 -5.65 1.86 7.07
CA GLY A 16 -5.31 0.77 6.16
C GLY A 16 -6.54 0.25 5.42
N TYR A 17 -6.54 -1.04 5.12
CA TYR A 17 -7.67 -1.72 4.51
C TYR A 17 -8.79 -1.95 5.52
N HIS A 18 -9.98 -1.45 5.19
CA HIS A 18 -11.16 -1.54 6.03
C HIS A 18 -12.43 -1.67 5.20
N VAL A 19 -13.50 -2.09 5.86
CA VAL A 19 -14.83 -2.16 5.31
C VAL A 19 -15.65 -1.02 5.90
N ASP A 20 -16.24 -0.21 5.02
CA ASP A 20 -17.24 0.79 5.40
C ASP A 20 -18.64 0.18 5.35
N VAL A 21 -19.38 0.27 6.46
CA VAL A 21 -20.78 -0.17 6.56
C VAL A 21 -21.65 0.97 7.08
N ARG A 22 -22.84 1.16 6.51
CA ARG A 22 -23.80 2.17 7.02
C ARG A 22 -24.15 1.88 8.47
N SER A 23 -24.28 2.93 9.28
CA SER A 23 -24.56 2.80 10.73
C SER A 23 -25.79 1.93 11.03
N THR A 24 -26.82 1.96 10.18
CA THR A 24 -28.03 1.13 10.31
C THR A 24 -27.80 -0.37 10.20
N HIS A 25 -26.66 -0.82 9.67
CA HIS A 25 -26.30 -2.23 9.54
C HIS A 25 -25.07 -2.60 10.38
N ALA A 26 -24.52 -1.65 11.15
CA ALA A 26 -23.28 -1.84 11.89
C ALA A 26 -23.44 -2.83 13.05
N ASP A 27 -24.59 -2.85 13.72
CA ASP A 27 -24.86 -3.73 14.86
C ASP A 27 -24.70 -5.21 14.50
N LYS A 28 -25.09 -5.60 13.27
CA LYS A 28 -24.91 -6.97 12.77
C LYS A 28 -23.44 -7.36 12.64
N LEU A 29 -22.57 -6.41 12.29
CA LEU A 29 -21.13 -6.65 12.20
C LEU A 29 -20.44 -6.58 13.56
N MET A 30 -20.96 -5.77 14.49
CA MET A 30 -20.43 -5.72 15.85
C MET A 30 -20.65 -7.04 16.62
N GLN A 31 -21.63 -7.84 16.22
CA GLN A 31 -21.92 -9.16 16.77
C GLN A 31 -21.15 -10.29 16.06
N ASP A 32 -20.36 -9.99 15.03
CA ASP A 32 -19.59 -10.97 14.26
C ASP A 32 -18.11 -10.85 14.60
N ASP A 33 -17.56 -11.86 15.28
CA ASP A 33 -16.18 -11.88 15.80
C ASP A 33 -15.11 -11.71 14.72
N ARG A 34 -15.44 -11.89 13.45
CA ARG A 34 -14.51 -11.67 12.33
C ARG A 34 -14.26 -10.19 12.06
N PHE A 35 -15.19 -9.32 12.45
CA PHE A 35 -15.14 -7.89 12.20
C PHE A 35 -14.69 -7.14 13.45
N ILE A 36 -13.55 -6.46 13.32
CA ILE A 36 -12.95 -5.67 14.39
C ILE A 36 -13.30 -4.21 14.12
N HIS A 37 -14.04 -3.58 15.03
CA HIS A 37 -14.39 -2.16 14.92
C HIS A 37 -13.14 -1.28 14.95
N ARG A 38 -13.07 -0.28 14.07
CA ARG A 38 -11.92 0.64 13.96
C ARG A 38 -12.30 2.10 14.13
N GLN A 39 -13.47 2.50 13.62
CA GLN A 39 -13.91 3.89 13.70
C GLN A 39 -15.41 4.00 13.45
N THR A 40 -16.06 4.98 14.08
CA THR A 40 -17.44 5.37 13.77
C THR A 40 -17.46 6.81 13.28
N THR A 41 -18.25 7.07 12.24
CA THR A 41 -18.54 8.40 11.69
C THR A 41 -20.06 8.62 11.67
N ALA A 42 -20.50 9.83 11.35
CA ALA A 42 -21.93 10.14 11.27
C ALA A 42 -22.69 9.28 10.25
N GLN A 43 -22.03 8.80 9.19
CA GLN A 43 -22.67 8.07 8.09
C GLN A 43 -22.34 6.58 8.05
N ALA A 44 -21.19 6.19 8.60
CA ALA A 44 -20.67 4.84 8.47
C ALA A 44 -19.83 4.41 9.68
N VAL A 45 -19.80 3.10 9.88
CA VAL A 45 -18.95 2.40 10.83
C VAL A 45 -17.93 1.58 10.05
N ARG A 46 -16.68 1.66 10.48
CA ARG A 46 -15.52 1.04 9.82
C ARG A 46 -15.06 -0.17 10.61
N PHE A 47 -14.86 -1.27 9.89
CA PHE A 47 -14.36 -2.52 10.45
C PHE A 47 -13.13 -2.99 9.69
N THR A 48 -12.22 -3.69 10.35
CA THR A 48 -11.20 -4.49 9.70
C THR A 48 -11.44 -5.97 10.02
N THR A 49 -10.66 -6.86 9.43
CA THR A 49 -10.66 -8.30 9.73
C THR A 49 -9.21 -8.78 9.78
N THR A 50 -8.95 -9.91 10.42
CA THR A 50 -7.60 -10.50 10.44
C THR A 50 -7.05 -10.72 9.02
N ALA A 51 -7.89 -11.21 8.11
CA ALA A 51 -7.52 -11.42 6.72
C ALA A 51 -7.16 -10.11 5.97
N LEU A 52 -7.86 -9.01 6.27
CA LEU A 52 -7.51 -7.70 5.69
C LEU A 52 -6.19 -7.17 6.26
N ALA A 53 -5.94 -7.37 7.55
CA ALA A 53 -4.68 -6.97 8.18
C ALA A 53 -3.48 -7.80 7.68
N GLU A 54 -3.68 -9.10 7.42
CA GLU A 54 -2.67 -9.96 6.80
C GLU A 54 -2.37 -9.52 5.37
N LEU A 55 -3.41 -9.29 4.56
CA LEU A 55 -3.26 -8.79 3.19
C LEU A 55 -2.51 -7.45 3.14
N GLU A 56 -2.81 -6.54 4.06
CA GLU A 56 -2.12 -5.25 4.17
C GLU A 56 -0.63 -5.43 4.48
N ARG A 57 -0.31 -6.35 5.40
CA ARG A 57 1.07 -6.66 5.77
C ARG A 57 1.85 -7.25 4.59
N ASP A 58 1.23 -8.16 3.84
CA ASP A 58 1.83 -8.77 2.66
C ASP A 58 2.08 -7.73 1.56
N LEU A 59 1.11 -6.84 1.34
CA LEU A 59 1.23 -5.77 0.35
C LEU A 59 2.33 -4.76 0.74
N SER A 60 2.37 -4.34 2.01
CA SER A 60 3.43 -3.45 2.52
C SER A 60 4.80 -4.10 2.33
N SER A 61 4.94 -5.37 2.70
CA SER A 61 6.19 -6.10 2.54
C SER A 61 6.60 -6.25 1.08
N ALA A 62 5.64 -6.44 0.17
CA ALA A 62 5.91 -6.49 -1.26
C ALA A 62 6.36 -5.13 -1.81
N ALA A 63 5.72 -4.04 -1.38
CA ALA A 63 6.10 -2.68 -1.76
C ALA A 63 7.52 -2.33 -1.29
N ASP A 64 7.87 -2.66 -0.05
CA ASP A 64 9.22 -2.42 0.50
C ASP A 64 10.29 -3.19 -0.30
N ARG A 65 10.02 -4.45 -0.65
CA ARG A 65 10.92 -5.26 -1.49
C ARG A 65 11.07 -4.69 -2.89
N ALA A 66 9.98 -4.18 -3.47
CA ALA A 66 10.01 -3.57 -4.80
C ALA A 66 10.88 -2.31 -4.78
N LEU A 67 10.66 -1.41 -3.82
CA LEU A 67 11.44 -0.19 -3.65
C LEU A 67 12.94 -0.46 -3.42
N ALA A 68 13.25 -1.46 -2.60
CA ALA A 68 14.63 -1.87 -2.37
C ALA A 68 15.31 -2.35 -3.66
N ARG A 69 14.61 -3.13 -4.49
CA ARG A 69 15.12 -3.55 -5.81
C ARG A 69 15.29 -2.38 -6.77
N GLU A 70 14.32 -1.49 -6.85
CA GLU A 70 14.42 -0.30 -7.72
C GLU A 70 15.61 0.56 -7.34
N THR A 71 15.83 0.74 -6.03
CA THR A 71 16.99 1.49 -5.50
C THR A 71 18.31 0.81 -5.87
N ASP A 72 18.41 -0.51 -5.73
CA ASP A 72 19.60 -1.28 -6.11
C ASP A 72 19.91 -1.13 -7.62
N ILE A 73 18.89 -1.33 -8.47
CA ILE A 73 19.01 -1.15 -9.93
C ILE A 73 19.45 0.26 -10.27
N PHE A 74 18.83 1.27 -9.65
CA PHE A 74 19.18 2.67 -9.87
C PHE A 74 20.63 2.97 -9.49
N ASN A 75 21.08 2.51 -8.33
CA ASN A 75 22.46 2.69 -7.88
C ASN A 75 23.45 2.04 -8.85
N ARG A 76 23.16 0.82 -9.30
CA ARG A 76 24.00 0.14 -10.29
C ARG A 76 24.07 0.89 -11.62
N LEU A 77 22.95 1.42 -12.11
CA LEU A 77 22.93 2.24 -13.32
C LEU A 77 23.73 3.54 -13.14
N ARG A 78 23.62 4.18 -11.98
CA ARG A 78 24.40 5.38 -11.63
C ARG A 78 25.90 5.09 -11.65
N GLU A 79 26.34 3.96 -11.09
CA GLU A 79 27.75 3.56 -11.11
C GLU A 79 28.27 3.34 -12.54
N ILE A 80 27.49 2.65 -13.38
CA ILE A 80 27.84 2.44 -14.80
C ILE A 80 27.97 3.77 -15.55
N ALA A 81 27.04 4.69 -15.31
CA ALA A 81 27.07 6.02 -15.93
C ALA A 81 28.31 6.82 -15.50
N LEU A 82 28.65 6.81 -14.21
CA LEU A 82 29.83 7.48 -13.68
C LEU A 82 31.13 6.87 -14.22
N ALA A 83 31.22 5.55 -14.32
CA ALA A 83 32.38 4.87 -14.90
C ALA A 83 32.61 5.22 -16.39
N SER A 84 31.54 5.62 -17.09
CA SER A 84 31.60 6.04 -18.49
C SER A 84 31.84 7.54 -18.66
N ALA A 85 31.73 8.32 -17.58
CA ALA A 85 31.76 9.79 -17.63
C ALA A 85 33.09 10.36 -18.11
N GLU A 86 34.24 9.80 -17.69
CA GLU A 86 35.55 10.26 -18.16
C GLU A 86 35.75 10.04 -19.66
N LYS A 87 35.32 8.88 -20.18
CA LYS A 87 35.45 8.57 -21.62
C LYS A 87 34.61 9.52 -22.46
N LEU A 88 33.40 9.84 -22.00
CA LEU A 88 32.53 10.84 -22.63
C LEU A 88 33.15 12.24 -22.55
N GLY A 89 33.75 12.59 -21.41
CA GLY A 89 34.45 13.86 -21.22
C GLY A 89 35.65 14.03 -22.15
N HIS A 90 36.51 13.01 -22.27
CA HIS A 90 37.64 13.04 -23.19
C HIS A 90 37.21 13.11 -24.66
N ALA A 91 36.17 12.36 -25.06
CA ALA A 91 35.65 12.43 -26.42
C ALA A 91 35.07 13.81 -26.75
N ALA A 92 34.35 14.43 -25.81
CA ALA A 92 33.80 15.77 -25.97
C ALA A 92 34.91 16.84 -26.06
N ALA A 93 35.95 16.74 -25.23
CA ALA A 93 37.09 17.65 -25.26
C ALA A 93 37.92 17.54 -26.56
N ALA A 94 38.02 16.34 -27.14
CA ALA A 94 38.73 16.13 -28.40
C ALA A 94 37.98 16.65 -29.64
N LEU A 95 36.68 16.95 -29.51
CA LEU A 95 35.81 17.51 -30.55
C LEU A 95 35.65 19.04 -30.46
N ALA A 96 36.12 19.67 -29.37
CA ALA A 96 36.05 21.10 -29.12
C ALA A 96 37.30 21.84 -29.63
#